data_AF-A0A074VRH5-F1
#
_entry.id   AF-A0A074VRH5-F1
#
_cell.length_a   1.000
_cell.length_b   1.000
_cell.length_c   1.000
_cell.angle_alpha   90.00
_cell.angle_beta   90.00
_cell.angle_gamma   90.00
#
_symmetry.space_group_name_H-M   'P 1'
#
loop_
_entity.id
_entity.type
_entity.pdbx_description
1 polymer ?
#
loop_
_entity_poly.entity_id
_entity_poly.type
_entity_poly.pdbx_seq_one_letter_code
_entity_poly.pdbx_strand_id
1 'polypeptide(L)'
;MNAPPPPPPAAAANAFFDLSLLPGSNGTGRQPRANHGYVLIAGNQDPRAPHYLSKLSGKYSSRYGVAVQFTNLPQGYTLWWKAKPGRFTRNGTPVGAFYVYGHPRGPFRSVGTLIVHLHSIINNVAPCQCVKC
;
A
#
# COMPACT_ATOMS: atom_id res chain seq x y z
N MET A 1 -41.83 -9.03 26.67
CA MET A 1 -40.81 -8.00 26.98
C MET A 1 -39.66 -8.23 26.02
N ASN A 2 -39.63 -7.51 24.88
CA ASN A 2 -38.57 -7.68 23.88
C ASN A 2 -37.37 -6.81 24.28
N ALA A 3 -36.22 -7.43 24.49
CA ALA A 3 -34.97 -6.71 24.71
C ALA A 3 -34.67 -5.82 23.48
N PRO A 4 -34.18 -4.58 23.68
CA PRO A 4 -33.75 -3.76 22.55
C PRO A 4 -32.61 -4.47 21.80
N PRO A 5 -32.56 -4.36 20.46
CA PRO A 5 -31.46 -4.90 19.67
C PRO A 5 -30.13 -4.31 20.16
N PRO A 6 -29.04 -5.11 20.17
CA PRO A 6 -27.74 -4.62 20.58
C PRO A 6 -27.35 -3.40 19.74
N PRO A 7 -26.70 -2.38 20.33
CA PRO A 7 -26.21 -1.25 19.57
C PRO A 7 -25.26 -1.77 18.47
N PRO A 8 -25.28 -1.20 17.24
CA PRO A 8 -24.28 -1.51 16.25
C PRO A 8 -22.89 -1.32 16.88
N PRO A 9 -21.91 -2.20 16.58
CA PRO A 9 -20.58 -2.07 17.16
C PRO A 9 -20.09 -0.64 16.95
N ALA A 10 -19.71 -0.01 18.07
CA ALA A 10 -19.19 1.35 18.11
C ALA A 10 -18.26 1.57 16.92
N ALA A 11 -18.52 2.64 16.18
CA ALA A 11 -17.76 3.17 15.07
C ALA A 11 -16.37 2.53 14.97
N ALA A 12 -16.19 1.68 13.96
CA ALA A 12 -14.95 0.97 13.68
C ALA A 12 -13.76 1.88 14.00
N ALA A 13 -13.07 1.60 15.11
CA ALA A 13 -11.86 2.29 15.47
C ALA A 13 -10.94 2.15 14.25
N ASN A 14 -10.73 3.24 13.52
CA ASN A 14 -9.83 3.26 12.39
C ASN A 14 -8.45 2.91 12.97
N ALA A 15 -8.04 1.64 12.82
CA ALA A 15 -6.72 1.24 13.24
C ALA A 15 -5.75 1.86 12.24
N PHE A 16 -5.12 2.96 12.65
CA PHE A 16 -4.00 3.54 11.93
C PHE A 16 -2.84 2.57 12.05
N PHE A 17 -2.57 1.84 10.97
CA PHE A 17 -1.44 0.92 10.91
C PHE A 17 -0.25 1.66 10.31
N ASP A 18 0.70 1.98 11.19
CA ASP A 18 2.01 2.40 10.78
C ASP A 18 2.82 1.16 10.37
N LEU A 19 2.88 0.90 9.06
CA LEU A 19 3.62 -0.26 8.53
C LEU A 19 5.13 -0.14 8.80
N SER A 20 5.66 1.05 9.05
CA SER A 20 7.09 1.28 9.34
C SER A 20 7.56 0.57 10.61
N LEU A 21 6.65 0.20 11.51
CA LEU A 21 6.95 -0.56 12.72
C LEU A 21 7.09 -2.08 12.47
N LEU A 22 6.72 -2.57 11.29
CA LEU A 22 6.86 -3.98 10.94
C LEU A 22 8.29 -4.26 10.44
N PRO A 23 8.85 -5.46 10.74
CA PRO A 23 10.12 -5.88 10.14
C PRO A 23 9.96 -5.84 8.62
N GLY A 24 10.61 -4.83 8.03
CA GLY A 24 10.62 -4.59 6.61
C GLY A 24 11.36 -5.67 5.85
N SER A 25 11.30 -5.62 4.51
CA SER A 25 12.40 -6.19 3.75
C SER A 25 13.68 -5.44 4.14
N ASN A 26 14.82 -6.12 4.25
CA ASN A 26 16.12 -5.62 4.74
C ASN A 26 16.75 -4.46 3.92
N GLY A 27 15.97 -3.57 3.30
CA GLY A 27 16.45 -2.47 2.46
C GLY A 27 17.15 -2.91 1.17
N THR A 28 17.33 -4.21 0.97
CA THR A 28 18.05 -4.82 -0.16
C THR A 28 17.21 -4.98 -1.42
N GLY A 29 15.94 -4.59 -1.39
CA GLY A 29 15.05 -4.63 -2.56
C GLY A 29 15.60 -3.76 -3.69
N ARG A 30 15.71 -4.32 -4.91
CA ARG A 30 16.22 -3.62 -6.10
C ARG A 30 15.43 -2.35 -6.39
N GLN A 31 15.92 -1.18 -5.97
CA GLN A 31 15.30 0.11 -6.28
C GLN A 31 15.42 0.44 -7.79
N PRO A 32 14.46 1.18 -8.38
CA PRO A 32 14.62 1.65 -9.74
C PRO A 32 15.68 2.75 -9.79
N ARG A 33 16.41 2.79 -10.91
CA ARG A 33 17.24 3.95 -11.23
C ARG A 33 16.32 5.13 -11.56
N ALA A 34 16.52 6.26 -10.88
CA ALA A 34 15.75 7.49 -11.10
C ALA A 34 15.73 7.95 -12.59
N ASN A 35 16.77 7.62 -13.36
CA ASN A 35 16.90 7.97 -14.79
C ASN A 35 15.90 7.32 -15.75
N HIS A 36 14.99 6.44 -15.31
CA HIS A 36 14.00 5.78 -16.19
C HIS A 36 12.58 6.35 -16.09
N GLY A 37 12.44 7.61 -15.68
CA GLY A 37 11.15 8.29 -15.50
C GLY A 37 10.38 7.82 -14.26
N TYR A 38 11.08 7.25 -13.27
CA TYR A 38 10.52 6.92 -11.98
C TYR A 38 10.77 8.07 -11.01
N VAL A 39 9.70 8.63 -10.46
CA VAL A 39 9.73 9.64 -9.42
C VAL A 39 9.59 8.92 -8.09
N LEU A 40 10.58 9.08 -7.21
CA LEU A 40 10.49 8.60 -5.84
C LEU A 40 9.43 9.44 -5.12
N ILE A 41 8.46 8.76 -4.54
CA ILE A 41 7.42 9.37 -3.71
C ILE A 41 7.90 9.18 -2.27
N ALA A 42 8.66 10.17 -1.80
CA ALA A 42 9.27 10.14 -0.48
C ALA A 42 8.23 10.46 0.60
N GLY A 43 7.67 9.42 1.21
CA GLY A 43 6.75 9.54 2.33
C GLY A 43 5.49 10.36 2.04
N ASN A 44 4.91 10.94 3.08
CA ASN A 44 3.63 11.68 3.01
C ASN A 44 3.75 13.12 2.47
N GLN A 45 4.96 13.55 2.06
CA GLN A 45 5.19 14.91 1.57
C GLN A 45 4.67 15.13 0.14
N ASP A 46 4.62 14.07 -0.67
CA ASP A 46 4.06 14.16 -2.02
C ASP A 46 2.55 13.86 -1.99
N PRO A 47 1.69 14.68 -2.62
CA PRO A 47 0.23 14.53 -2.58
C PRO A 47 -0.27 13.21 -3.19
N ARG A 48 0.56 12.51 -3.96
CA ARG A 48 0.22 11.19 -4.53
C ARG A 48 0.40 10.05 -3.53
N ALA A 49 1.22 10.25 -2.49
CA ALA A 49 1.42 9.27 -1.42
C ALA A 49 0.14 9.00 -0.63
N PRO A 50 -0.55 10.01 -0.03
CA PRO A 50 -1.79 9.77 0.71
C PRO A 50 -2.87 9.21 -0.21
N HIS A 51 -2.95 9.65 -1.47
CA HIS A 51 -3.88 9.06 -2.44
C HIS A 51 -3.62 7.56 -2.70
N TYR A 52 -2.35 7.16 -2.82
CA TYR A 52 -1.99 5.74 -2.95
C TYR A 52 -2.31 4.95 -1.68
N LEU A 53 -2.00 5.50 -0.51
CA LEU A 53 -2.24 4.88 0.79
C LEU A 53 -3.72 4.73 1.11
N SER A 54 -4.56 5.72 0.79
CA SER A 54 -6.03 5.59 0.90
C SER A 54 -6.55 4.48 0.00
N LYS A 55 -6.02 4.36 -1.23
CA LYS A 55 -6.38 3.27 -2.14
C LYS A 55 -5.92 1.89 -1.63
N LEU A 56 -4.75 1.82 -1.01
CA LEU A 56 -4.23 0.61 -0.35
C LEU A 56 -5.14 0.20 0.81
N SER A 57 -5.49 1.16 1.66
CA SER A 57 -6.35 0.99 2.84
C SER A 57 -7.74 0.50 2.44
N GLY A 58 -8.37 1.18 1.46
CA GLY A 58 -9.68 0.78 0.96
C GLY A 58 -9.66 -0.62 0.33
N LYS A 59 -8.61 -0.95 -0.45
CA LYS A 59 -8.52 -2.27 -1.08
C LYS A 59 -8.20 -3.39 -0.09
N TYR A 60 -7.39 -3.12 0.91
CA TYR A 60 -7.12 -4.06 2.01
C TYR A 60 -8.38 -4.30 2.83
N SER A 61 -9.06 -3.21 3.23
CA SER A 61 -10.31 -3.29 4.00
C SER A 61 -11.40 -4.03 3.24
N SER A 62 -11.55 -3.76 1.94
CA SER A 62 -12.49 -4.47 1.08
C SER A 62 -12.15 -5.96 0.91
N ARG A 63 -10.87 -6.33 0.89
CA ARG A 63 -10.44 -7.72 0.68
C ARG A 63 -10.49 -8.57 1.96
N TYR A 64 -10.14 -7.99 3.10
CA TYR A 64 -10.00 -8.70 4.37
C TYR A 64 -11.10 -8.39 5.37
N GLY A 65 -12.01 -7.45 5.07
CA GLY A 65 -13.09 -7.05 5.96
C GLY A 65 -12.63 -6.27 7.20
N VAL A 66 -11.40 -5.74 7.20
CA VAL A 66 -10.81 -5.05 8.36
C VAL A 66 -10.66 -3.56 8.07
N ALA A 67 -11.19 -2.69 8.91
CA ALA A 67 -11.04 -1.24 8.79
C ALA A 67 -9.61 -0.80 9.17
N VAL A 68 -8.69 -0.84 8.20
CA VAL A 68 -7.28 -0.47 8.39
C VAL A 68 -6.95 0.74 7.52
N GLN A 69 -6.34 1.74 8.14
CA GLN A 69 -5.81 2.94 7.48
C GLN A 69 -4.28 2.85 7.50
N PHE A 70 -3.66 2.71 6.33
CA PHE A 70 -2.21 2.76 6.20
C PHE A 70 -1.75 4.22 6.14
N THR A 71 -0.96 4.63 7.13
CA THR A 71 -0.40 5.98 7.22
C THR A 71 0.99 6.09 6.59
N ASN A 72 1.72 4.98 6.54
CA ASN A 72 3.06 4.87 5.99
C ASN A 72 3.27 3.51 5.31
N LEU A 73 4.34 3.40 4.53
CA LEU A 73 4.79 2.13 3.96
C LEU A 73 5.69 1.38 4.96
N PRO A 74 5.86 0.05 4.82
CA PRO A 74 6.71 -0.68 5.71
C PRO A 74 8.18 -0.26 5.59
N GLN A 75 8.94 -0.43 6.66
CA GLN A 75 10.36 -0.06 6.65
C GLN A 75 11.08 -0.77 5.49
N GLY A 76 11.99 -0.07 4.81
CA GLY A 76 12.69 -0.61 3.64
C GLY A 76 11.85 -0.67 2.35
N TYR A 77 10.56 -0.28 2.40
CA TYR A 77 9.75 -0.09 1.20
C TYR A 77 9.75 1.36 0.75
N THR A 78 9.83 1.56 -0.56
CA THR A 78 9.79 2.87 -1.21
C THR A 78 8.71 2.88 -2.28
N LEU A 79 7.90 3.93 -2.31
CA LEU A 79 6.89 4.13 -3.35
C LEU A 79 7.49 4.95 -4.48
N TRP A 80 7.28 4.47 -5.69
CA TRP A 80 7.73 5.12 -6.90
C TRP A 80 6.55 5.31 -7.83
N TRP A 81 6.53 6.42 -8.53
CA TRP A 81 5.52 6.70 -9.53
C TRP A 81 6.18 6.89 -10.88
N LYS A 82 5.58 6.32 -11.92
CA LYS A 82 6.07 6.49 -13.28
C LYS A 82 4.92 6.88 -14.19
N ALA A 83 5.08 8.00 -14.88
CA ALA A 83 4.15 8.44 -15.91
C ALA A 83 4.08 7.39 -17.03
N LYS A 84 2.87 7.09 -17.51
CA LYS A 84 2.72 6.33 -18.75
C LYS A 84 2.82 7.31 -19.92
N PRO A 85 3.80 7.13 -20.83
CA PRO A 85 3.94 8.03 -21.97
C PRO A 85 2.64 8.03 -22.79
N GLY A 86 2.18 9.22 -23.17
CA GLY A 86 0.97 9.42 -23.99
C GLY A 86 -0.36 9.23 -23.26
N ARG A 87 -0.39 9.00 -21.93
CA ARG A 87 -1.64 8.98 -21.16
C ARG A 87 -1.73 10.18 -20.24
N PHE A 88 -2.71 11.04 -20.52
CA PHE A 88 -3.06 12.18 -19.70
C PHE A 88 -4.53 12.09 -19.33
N THR A 89 -4.88 12.58 -18.15
CA THR A 89 -6.27 12.79 -17.75
C THR A 89 -6.88 13.93 -18.57
N ARG A 90 -8.21 14.08 -18.52
CA ARG A 90 -8.93 15.17 -19.20
C ARG A 90 -8.43 16.57 -18.83
N ASN A 91 -7.80 16.70 -17.65
CA ASN A 91 -7.24 17.95 -17.13
C ASN A 91 -5.73 18.10 -17.42
N GLY A 92 -5.17 17.29 -18.31
CA GLY A 92 -3.73 17.33 -18.65
C GLY A 92 -2.81 16.70 -17.61
N THR A 93 -3.32 16.16 -16.50
CA THR A 93 -2.48 15.49 -15.50
C THR A 93 -1.98 14.15 -16.05
N PRO A 94 -0.66 13.87 -16.04
CA PRO A 94 -0.13 12.60 -16.55
C PRO A 94 -0.66 11.43 -15.74
N VAL A 95 -1.19 10.41 -16.44
CA VAL A 95 -1.63 9.16 -15.83
C VAL A 95 -0.41 8.27 -15.68
N GLY A 96 -0.08 7.92 -14.45
CA GLY A 96 1.04 7.03 -14.14
C GLY A 96 0.61 5.71 -13.50
N ALA A 97 1.61 4.89 -13.21
CA ALA A 97 1.48 3.73 -12.37
C ALA A 97 2.37 3.87 -11.14
N PHE A 98 1.87 3.34 -10.02
CA PHE A 98 2.60 3.27 -8.77
C PHE A 98 3.32 1.93 -8.66
N TYR A 99 4.54 1.97 -8.15
CA TYR A 99 5.44 0.85 -8.00
C TYR A 99 6.00 0.88 -6.59
N VAL A 100 5.76 -0.16 -5.81
CA VAL A 100 6.34 -0.28 -4.48
C VAL A 100 7.54 -1.20 -4.55
N TYR A 101 8.69 -0.65 -4.22
CA TYR A 101 9.97 -1.33 -4.15
C TYR A 101 10.29 -1.65 -2.69
N GLY A 102 11.05 -2.70 -2.44
CA GLY A 102 11.39 -3.17 -1.09
C GLY A 102 11.50 -4.69 -1.04
N HIS A 103 10.67 -5.39 -1.81
CA HIS A 103 10.73 -6.85 -1.91
C HIS A 103 11.98 -7.35 -2.67
N PRO A 104 12.67 -8.41 -2.21
CA PRO A 104 13.91 -8.92 -2.83
C PRO A 104 13.72 -9.37 -4.28
N ARG A 105 12.55 -9.94 -4.62
CA ARG A 105 12.18 -10.38 -5.98
C ARG A 105 11.58 -9.27 -6.89
N GLY A 106 11.82 -8.01 -6.54
CA GLY A 106 11.46 -6.85 -7.35
C GLY A 106 10.13 -6.18 -6.99
N PRO A 107 9.71 -5.15 -7.74
CA PRO A 107 8.62 -4.25 -7.34
C PRO A 107 7.23 -4.85 -7.45
N PHE A 108 6.34 -4.38 -6.59
CA PHE A 108 4.90 -4.55 -6.72
C PHE A 108 4.34 -3.45 -7.64
N ARG A 109 3.74 -3.86 -8.76
CA ARG A 109 3.13 -2.96 -9.76
C ARG A 109 1.66 -2.66 -9.47
N SER A 110 1.09 -3.30 -8.46
CA SER A 110 -0.31 -3.17 -8.13
C SER A 110 -0.53 -3.25 -6.62
N VAL A 111 -1.48 -2.44 -6.15
CA VAL A 111 -2.00 -2.46 -4.78
C VAL A 111 -2.49 -3.87 -4.42
N GLY A 112 -3.13 -4.57 -5.36
CA GLY A 112 -3.72 -5.89 -5.12
C GLY A 112 -2.70 -6.98 -4.80
N THR A 113 -1.50 -6.91 -5.38
CA THR A 113 -0.41 -7.84 -5.08
C THR A 113 0.27 -7.46 -3.76
N LEU A 114 0.41 -6.16 -3.50
CA LEU A 114 1.02 -5.65 -2.28
C LEU A 114 0.18 -5.99 -1.05
N ILE A 115 -1.15 -5.86 -1.08
CA ILE A 115 -2.00 -6.16 0.09
C ILE A 115 -1.89 -7.61 0.55
N VAL A 116 -1.65 -8.57 -0.36
CA VAL A 116 -1.43 -9.99 0.02
C VAL A 116 -0.12 -10.13 0.78
N HIS A 117 0.92 -9.45 0.30
CA HIS A 117 2.21 -9.43 0.97
C HIS A 117 2.13 -8.73 2.33
N LEU A 118 1.48 -7.57 2.41
CA LEU A 118 1.24 -6.85 3.66
C LEU A 118 0.44 -7.68 4.65
N HIS A 119 -0.59 -8.38 4.20
CA HIS A 119 -1.38 -9.26 5.06
C HIS A 119 -0.52 -10.39 5.64
N SER A 120 0.36 -10.99 4.84
CA SER A 120 1.31 -12.00 5.33
C SER A 120 2.32 -11.42 6.33
N ILE A 121 2.81 -10.19 6.13
CA ILE A 121 3.70 -9.53 7.10
C ILE A 121 2.95 -9.22 8.40
N ILE A 122 1.78 -8.60 8.31
CA ILE A 122 0.97 -8.18 9.47
C ILE A 122 0.57 -9.38 10.33
N ASN A 123 0.16 -10.49 9.70
CA ASN A 123 -0.29 -11.69 10.39
C ASN A 123 0.80 -12.74 10.57
N ASN A 124 2.05 -12.41 10.21
CA ASN A 124 3.21 -13.30 10.28
C ASN A 124 2.95 -14.69 9.63
N VAL A 125 2.28 -14.70 8.48
CA VAL A 125 1.90 -15.93 7.76
C VAL A 125 3.04 -16.36 6.84
N ALA A 126 3.68 -17.49 7.18
CA ALA A 126 4.69 -18.15 6.36
C ALA A 126 4.16 -19.49 5.82
N PRO A 127 4.30 -19.78 4.50
CA PRO A 127 4.91 -18.95 3.46
C PRO A 127 3.98 -17.84 2.93
N CYS A 128 4.54 -16.68 2.55
CA CYS A 128 3.76 -15.59 1.93
C CYS A 128 3.10 -16.08 0.64
N GLN A 129 1.79 -15.89 0.53
CA GLN A 129 0.99 -16.28 -0.64
C GLN A 129 1.02 -15.23 -1.76
N CYS A 130 1.94 -14.28 -1.69
CA CYS A 130 2.10 -13.23 -2.67
C CYS A 130 2.83 -13.77 -3.91
N VAL A 131 2.46 -13.30 -5.10
CA VAL A 131 3.07 -13.67 -6.41
C VAL A 131 4.60 -13.44 -6.48
N LYS A 132 5.15 -12.77 -5.48
CA LYS A 132 6.57 -12.44 -5.38
C LYS A 132 7.33 -13.32 -4.37
N CYS A 133 6.71 -14.00 -3.41
CA CYS A 133 7.40 -14.94 -2.49
C CYS A 133 7.33 -16.38 -3.00
#